data_AF-A0A1B8TP66-F1
#
_entry.id   AF-A0A1B8TP66-F1
#
_cell.length_a   1.000
_cell.length_b   1.000
_cell.length_c   1.000
_cell.angle_alpha   90.00
_cell.angle_beta   90.00
_cell.angle_gamma   90.00
#
_symmetry.space_group_name_H-M   'P 1'
#
loop_
_entity.id
_entity.type
_entity.pdbx_description
1 polymer ?
#
loop_
_entity_poly.entity_id
_entity_poly.type
_entity_poly.pdbx_seq_one_letter_code
_entity_poly.pdbx_strand_id
1 'polypeptide(L)'
;MIKKFLFLSVFAFVLISATTANKRKDSEKVVVQPINIDYNIPYLQKNFVGFKEAVAFKESQGSYTVVNTLGYLGKYQFGRTTLERFNIHNTDAFLKNPELQEKAFVALCKVNKWILRRDIKRSVGKTMNGVIITESGILAAAHLSGAGNVKKFLRSGGSQRFSDAYGASIQSYMKNFADYDVSNITADRKATI
;
A
#
# COMPACT_ATOMS: atom_id res chain seq x y z
N MET A 1 -50.32 -58.77 81.11
CA MET A 1 -51.19 -57.73 81.68
C MET A 1 -50.32 -56.48 81.88
N ILE A 2 -50.77 -55.29 81.42
CA ILE A 2 -50.11 -53.96 81.50
C ILE A 2 -48.97 -53.75 80.48
N LYS A 3 -48.79 -52.63 79.74
CA LYS A 3 -49.60 -51.53 79.18
C LYS A 3 -48.73 -50.89 78.07
N LYS A 4 -49.36 -50.29 77.06
CA LYS A 4 -48.78 -49.51 75.93
C LYS A 4 -47.87 -48.36 76.37
N PHE A 5 -46.94 -47.94 75.50
CA PHE A 5 -46.55 -46.53 75.18
C PHE A 5 -45.43 -46.59 74.10
N LEU A 6 -45.14 -45.66 73.19
CA LEU A 6 -45.80 -44.61 72.39
C LEU A 6 -44.65 -44.00 71.54
N PHE A 7 -44.85 -43.82 70.22
CA PHE A 7 -44.27 -42.81 69.29
C PHE A 7 -42.72 -42.60 69.17
N LEU A 8 -42.13 -42.72 67.96
CA LEU A 8 -41.80 -41.64 66.97
C LEU A 8 -40.46 -40.94 67.33
N SER A 9 -39.46 -40.63 66.50
CA SER A 9 -39.03 -40.86 65.11
C SER A 9 -37.60 -40.27 64.98
N VAL A 10 -36.86 -40.70 63.95
CA VAL A 10 -35.82 -39.93 63.21
C VAL A 10 -34.52 -39.61 63.96
N PHE A 11 -33.39 -40.02 63.38
CA PHE A 11 -32.25 -39.12 63.23
C PHE A 11 -31.45 -39.46 61.96
N ALA A 12 -31.37 -38.47 61.07
CA ALA A 12 -30.63 -38.51 59.82
C ALA A 12 -29.12 -38.40 60.08
N PHE A 13 -28.33 -39.24 59.41
CA PHE A 13 -26.87 -39.11 59.38
C PHE A 13 -26.48 -38.03 58.36
N VAL A 14 -25.99 -36.89 58.83
CA VAL A 14 -25.29 -35.89 58.02
C VAL A 14 -23.80 -36.07 58.27
N LEU A 15 -23.06 -36.50 57.24
CA LEU A 15 -21.61 -36.58 57.26
C LEU A 15 -21.02 -35.18 57.05
N ILE A 16 -20.29 -34.67 58.04
CA ILE A 16 -19.45 -33.47 57.93
C ILE A 16 -18.00 -33.93 57.92
N SER A 17 -17.37 -33.94 56.76
CA SER A 17 -15.91 -33.99 56.66
C SER A 17 -15.40 -32.55 56.56
N ALA A 18 -14.94 -31.99 57.68
CA ALA A 18 -14.32 -30.67 57.73
C ALA A 18 -12.81 -30.81 57.46
N THR A 19 -12.37 -30.39 56.27
CA THR A 19 -10.94 -30.15 55.98
C THR A 19 -10.67 -28.66 56.10
N THR A 20 -9.83 -28.28 57.07
CA THR A 20 -9.30 -26.92 57.20
C THR A 20 -8.30 -26.63 56.10
N ALA A 21 -8.72 -25.88 55.08
CA ALA A 21 -7.83 -25.31 54.08
C ALA A 21 -7.18 -24.02 54.61
N ASN A 22 -5.85 -24.07 54.76
CA ASN A 22 -5.01 -22.93 55.13
C ASN A 22 -5.09 -21.85 54.02
N LYS A 23 -5.58 -20.66 54.36
CA LYS A 23 -5.80 -19.56 53.41
C LYS A 23 -4.46 -18.90 53.06
N ARG A 24 -3.79 -19.37 51.99
CA ARG A 24 -2.71 -18.60 51.37
C ARG A 24 -3.31 -17.32 50.77
N LYS A 25 -2.70 -16.19 51.07
CA LYS A 25 -3.01 -14.89 50.46
C LYS A 25 -2.52 -14.95 49.02
N ASP A 26 -3.41 -15.29 48.08
CA ASP A 26 -3.14 -15.14 46.66
C ASP A 26 -2.84 -13.66 46.40
N SER A 27 -1.63 -13.38 45.92
CA SER A 27 -1.29 -12.08 45.38
C SER A 27 -2.10 -11.87 44.09
N GLU A 28 -2.90 -10.80 44.06
CA GLU A 28 -3.55 -10.35 42.83
C GLU A 28 -2.51 -10.23 41.72
N LYS A 29 -2.62 -11.08 40.71
CA LYS A 29 -1.87 -10.89 39.46
C LYS A 29 -2.38 -9.59 38.85
N VAL A 30 -1.58 -8.53 38.96
CA VAL A 30 -1.81 -7.29 38.22
C VAL A 30 -1.75 -7.61 36.73
N VAL A 31 -2.90 -7.73 36.10
CA VAL A 31 -3.02 -7.87 34.65
C VAL A 31 -2.71 -6.50 34.06
N VAL A 32 -1.43 -6.26 33.75
CA VAL A 32 -1.01 -5.07 33.01
C VAL A 32 -1.52 -5.23 31.58
N GLN A 33 -2.63 -4.58 31.26
CA GLN A 33 -3.08 -4.47 29.88
C GLN A 33 -2.10 -3.59 29.09
N PRO A 34 -1.77 -3.93 27.83
CA PRO A 34 -0.92 -3.08 27.02
C PRO A 34 -1.55 -1.70 26.89
N ILE A 35 -0.78 -0.68 27.25
CA ILE A 35 -1.17 0.72 27.04
C ILE A 35 -1.24 0.92 25.53
N ASN A 36 -2.44 1.14 25.00
CA ASN A 36 -2.62 1.60 23.62
C ASN A 36 -2.14 3.05 23.55
N ILE A 37 -0.87 3.22 23.21
CA ILE A 37 -0.29 4.52 22.89
C ILE A 37 -0.65 4.79 21.43
N ASP A 38 -1.56 5.74 21.20
CA ASP A 38 -1.81 6.30 19.88
C ASP A 38 -0.60 7.14 19.48
N TYR A 39 0.38 6.50 18.84
CA TYR A 39 1.50 7.20 18.25
C TYR A 39 0.97 7.97 17.04
N ASN A 40 0.99 9.31 17.13
CA ASN A 40 0.75 10.19 15.99
C ASN A 40 1.94 10.12 15.01
N ILE A 41 2.17 8.95 14.43
CA ILE A 41 3.23 8.71 13.46
C ILE A 41 2.77 9.35 12.15
N PRO A 42 3.52 10.33 11.61
CA PRO A 42 3.20 10.87 10.30
C PRO A 42 3.30 9.75 9.27
N TYR A 43 2.16 9.36 8.71
CA TYR A 43 2.08 8.40 7.62
C TYR A 43 1.59 9.08 6.35
N LEU A 44 2.09 8.57 5.23
CA LEU A 44 1.71 9.09 3.93
C LEU A 44 0.30 8.62 3.58
N GLN A 45 -0.61 9.59 3.43
CA GLN A 45 -1.99 9.29 3.04
C GLN A 45 -2.03 8.62 1.66
N LYS A 46 -3.03 7.76 1.43
CA LYS A 46 -3.30 7.11 0.14
C LYS A 46 -3.96 8.07 -0.87
N ASN A 47 -3.42 9.27 -1.01
CA ASN A 47 -3.86 10.28 -1.98
C ASN A 47 -2.77 10.50 -3.06
N PHE A 48 -2.98 11.44 -3.99
CA PHE A 48 -2.03 11.68 -5.07
C PHE A 48 -0.66 12.17 -4.59
N VAL A 49 -0.59 12.96 -3.52
CA VAL A 49 0.71 13.34 -2.93
C VAL A 49 1.43 12.08 -2.45
N GLY A 50 0.72 11.19 -1.77
CA GLY A 50 1.29 9.92 -1.34
C GLY A 50 1.73 9.01 -2.48
N PHE A 51 0.97 8.99 -3.57
CA PHE A 51 1.34 8.26 -4.77
C PHE A 51 2.68 8.76 -5.34
N LYS A 52 2.82 10.09 -5.51
CA LYS A 52 4.05 10.69 -6.04
C LYS A 52 5.24 10.41 -5.15
N GLU A 53 5.12 10.60 -3.84
CA GLU A 53 6.24 10.40 -2.91
C GLU A 53 6.62 8.91 -2.80
N ALA A 54 5.67 7.99 -2.86
CA ALA A 54 5.97 6.56 -2.90
C ALA A 54 6.76 6.17 -4.16
N VAL A 55 6.35 6.69 -5.34
CA VAL A 55 7.09 6.46 -6.59
C VAL A 55 8.49 7.09 -6.48
N ALA A 56 8.58 8.36 -6.08
CA ALA A 56 9.85 9.05 -5.90
C ALA A 56 10.82 8.31 -4.96
N PHE A 57 10.31 7.79 -3.85
CA PHE A 57 11.11 7.02 -2.91
C PHE A 57 11.68 5.76 -3.57
N LYS A 58 10.86 5.03 -4.34
CA LYS A 58 11.30 3.84 -5.08
C LYS A 58 12.32 4.16 -6.17
N GLU A 59 12.14 5.28 -6.88
CA GLU A 59 12.99 5.68 -8.01
C GLU A 59 14.35 6.23 -7.55
N SER A 60 14.38 7.08 -6.53
CA SER A 60 15.57 7.86 -6.18
C SER A 60 15.73 8.16 -4.69
N GLN A 61 14.91 7.56 -3.83
CA GLN A 61 14.77 7.96 -2.42
C GLN A 61 14.38 9.44 -2.25
N GLY A 62 13.70 10.02 -3.26
CA GLY A 62 13.26 11.41 -3.25
C GLY A 62 14.29 12.45 -3.74
N SER A 63 15.46 12.01 -4.23
CA SER A 63 16.55 12.92 -4.60
C SER A 63 16.37 13.57 -5.97
N TYR A 64 16.29 14.90 -6.02
CA TYR A 64 16.14 15.66 -7.27
C TYR A 64 17.40 15.71 -8.15
N THR A 65 18.57 15.41 -7.61
CA THR A 65 19.87 15.69 -8.26
C THR A 65 20.60 14.45 -8.75
N VAL A 66 20.09 13.25 -8.46
CA VAL A 66 20.77 11.99 -8.80
C VAL A 66 20.57 11.59 -10.25
N VAL A 67 21.58 10.92 -10.80
CA VAL A 67 21.52 10.25 -12.09
C VAL A 67 21.95 8.82 -11.89
N ASN A 68 21.13 7.84 -12.30
CA ASN A 68 21.52 6.44 -12.18
C ASN A 68 22.51 6.01 -13.28
N THR A 69 23.00 4.77 -13.19
CA THR A 69 23.99 4.22 -14.12
C THR A 69 23.50 4.10 -15.57
N LEU A 70 22.18 4.22 -15.81
CA LEU A 70 21.55 4.20 -17.12
C LEU A 70 21.20 5.61 -17.64
N GLY A 71 21.52 6.66 -16.87
CA GLY A 71 21.28 8.05 -17.26
C GLY A 71 19.88 8.59 -16.97
N TYR A 72 19.09 7.92 -16.13
CA TYR A 72 17.80 8.45 -15.69
C TYR A 72 17.96 9.49 -14.59
N LEU A 73 17.10 10.52 -14.63
CA LEU A 73 17.36 11.81 -14.00
C LEU A 73 16.40 12.12 -12.85
N GLY A 74 16.97 12.52 -11.71
CA GLY A 74 16.28 13.19 -10.62
C GLY A 74 15.27 12.33 -9.86
N LYS A 75 14.33 13.01 -9.20
CA LYS A 75 13.45 12.44 -8.16
C LYS A 75 12.63 11.26 -8.66
N TYR A 76 12.22 11.33 -9.93
CA TYR A 76 11.39 10.32 -10.57
C TYR A 76 12.14 9.49 -11.60
N GLN A 77 13.48 9.62 -11.68
CA GLN A 77 14.31 8.90 -12.65
C GLN A 77 13.75 9.00 -14.07
N PHE A 78 13.68 10.22 -14.60
CA PHE A 78 13.18 10.46 -15.95
C PHE A 78 14.20 10.06 -17.02
N GLY A 79 13.73 9.38 -18.07
CA GLY A 79 14.52 9.16 -19.28
C GLY A 79 14.53 10.41 -20.17
N ARG A 80 15.66 10.68 -20.84
CA ARG A 80 15.85 11.86 -21.72
C ARG A 80 14.75 12.01 -22.77
N THR A 81 14.39 10.92 -23.45
CA THR A 81 13.33 10.90 -24.47
C THR A 81 11.94 11.21 -23.91
N THR A 82 11.71 10.90 -22.63
CA THR A 82 10.45 11.27 -21.96
C THR A 82 10.42 12.75 -21.63
N LEU A 83 11.57 13.36 -21.30
CA LEU A 83 11.68 14.80 -21.07
C LEU A 83 11.51 15.62 -22.36
N GLU A 84 12.06 15.14 -23.47
CA GLU A 84 11.91 15.77 -24.79
C GLU A 84 10.43 15.93 -25.19
N ARG A 85 9.58 14.98 -24.77
CA ARG A 85 8.13 15.06 -24.98
C ARG A 85 7.48 16.29 -24.34
N PHE A 86 8.11 16.86 -23.32
CA PHE A 86 7.68 18.08 -22.64
C PHE A 86 8.59 19.27 -22.98
N ASN A 87 9.32 19.21 -24.10
CA ASN A 87 10.28 20.23 -24.55
C ASN A 87 11.40 20.52 -23.54
N ILE A 88 11.73 19.55 -22.68
CA ILE A 88 12.86 19.65 -21.74
C ILE A 88 14.06 18.94 -22.37
N HIS A 89 15.02 19.72 -22.87
CA HIS A 89 16.25 19.19 -23.49
C HIS A 89 17.49 19.37 -22.62
N ASN A 90 17.52 20.38 -21.75
CA ASN A 90 18.65 20.65 -20.87
C ASN A 90 18.51 19.86 -19.56
N THR A 91 19.20 18.72 -19.50
CA THR A 91 19.16 17.80 -18.36
C THR A 91 19.80 18.38 -17.10
N ASP A 92 20.83 19.22 -17.24
CA ASP A 92 21.51 19.84 -16.10
C ASP A 92 20.63 20.90 -15.45
N ALA A 93 19.93 21.69 -16.26
CA ALA A 93 18.92 22.64 -15.77
C ALA A 93 17.74 21.91 -15.12
N PHE A 94 17.32 20.76 -15.67
CA PHE A 94 16.26 19.93 -15.11
C PHE A 94 16.62 19.38 -13.71
N LEU A 95 17.84 18.88 -13.52
CA LEU A 95 18.30 18.37 -12.22
C LEU A 95 18.38 19.47 -11.14
N LYS A 96 18.57 20.72 -11.54
CA LYS A 96 18.61 21.89 -10.63
C LYS A 96 17.24 22.50 -10.35
N ASN A 97 16.17 22.00 -10.97
CA ASN A 97 14.84 22.59 -10.85
C ASN A 97 13.81 21.56 -10.34
N PRO A 98 13.66 21.41 -9.00
CA PRO A 98 12.70 20.50 -8.40
C PRO A 98 11.26 20.71 -8.88
N GLU A 99 10.83 21.96 -9.04
CA GLU A 99 9.48 22.31 -9.49
C GLU A 99 9.21 21.77 -10.91
N LEU A 100 10.19 21.86 -11.80
CA LEU A 100 10.09 21.33 -13.16
C LEU A 100 9.93 19.80 -13.15
N GLN A 101 10.61 19.08 -12.25
CA GLN A 101 10.47 17.63 -12.13
C GLN A 101 9.08 17.24 -11.62
N GLU A 102 8.55 17.97 -10.65
CA GLU A 102 7.18 17.78 -10.13
C GLU A 102 6.13 18.01 -11.23
N LYS A 103 6.27 19.10 -12.00
CA LYS A 103 5.39 19.40 -13.15
C LYS A 103 5.47 18.30 -14.23
N ALA A 104 6.67 17.83 -14.54
CA ALA A 104 6.89 16.77 -15.52
C ALA A 104 6.23 15.45 -15.10
N PHE A 105 6.30 15.09 -13.82
CA PHE A 105 5.65 13.88 -13.30
C PHE A 105 4.14 13.97 -13.46
N VAL A 106 3.53 15.09 -13.07
CA VAL A 106 2.09 15.29 -13.23
C VAL A 106 1.68 15.27 -14.70
N ALA A 107 2.42 15.94 -15.59
CA ALA A 107 2.14 15.95 -17.03
C ALA A 107 2.23 14.54 -17.63
N LEU A 108 3.22 13.74 -17.22
CA LEU A 108 3.35 12.35 -17.63
C LEU A 108 2.19 11.48 -17.15
N CYS A 109 1.75 11.62 -15.89
CA CYS A 109 0.56 10.93 -15.38
C CYS A 109 -0.69 11.26 -16.22
N LYS A 110 -0.94 12.54 -16.51
CA LYS A 110 -2.09 12.97 -17.32
C LYS A 110 -2.11 12.32 -18.70
N VAL A 111 -0.94 12.26 -19.36
CA VAL A 111 -0.83 11.63 -20.67
C VAL A 111 -1.01 10.13 -20.56
N ASN A 112 -0.31 9.47 -19.64
CA ASN A 112 -0.41 8.03 -19.47
C ASN A 112 -1.86 7.62 -19.19
N LYS A 113 -2.56 8.38 -18.34
CA LYS A 113 -4.00 8.21 -18.10
C LYS A 113 -4.81 8.36 -19.38
N TRP A 114 -4.52 9.35 -20.24
CA TRP A 114 -5.16 9.48 -21.54
C TRP A 114 -4.89 8.30 -22.49
N ILE A 115 -3.63 7.89 -22.62
CA ILE A 115 -3.22 6.78 -23.50
C ILE A 115 -3.92 5.48 -23.07
N LEU A 116 -4.02 5.26 -21.76
CA LEU A 116 -4.53 4.03 -21.15
C LEU A 116 -6.02 4.09 -20.76
N ARG A 117 -6.73 5.20 -20.96
CA ARG A 117 -8.12 5.42 -20.49
C ARG A 117 -9.08 4.25 -20.75
N ARG A 118 -8.98 3.61 -21.92
CA ARG A 118 -9.81 2.46 -22.30
C ARG A 118 -9.37 1.17 -21.60
N ASP A 119 -8.07 1.01 -21.40
CA ASP A 119 -7.46 -0.13 -20.73
C ASP A 119 -7.69 -0.04 -19.21
N ILE A 120 -7.59 1.15 -18.61
CA ILE A 120 -7.99 1.43 -17.22
C ILE A 120 -9.45 1.01 -16.98
N LYS A 121 -10.38 1.54 -17.78
CA LYS A 121 -11.82 1.21 -17.65
C LYS A 121 -12.10 -0.30 -17.74
N ARG A 122 -11.34 -1.04 -18.53
CA ARG A 122 -11.54 -2.49 -18.73
C ARG A 122 -10.86 -3.36 -17.68
N SER A 123 -9.83 -2.86 -17.02
CA SER A 123 -8.92 -3.70 -16.23
C SER A 123 -8.95 -3.42 -14.74
N VAL A 124 -9.29 -2.20 -14.31
CA VAL A 124 -9.38 -1.87 -12.87
C VAL A 124 -10.38 -2.80 -12.17
N GLY A 125 -10.00 -3.30 -11.00
CA GLY A 125 -10.75 -4.28 -10.21
C GLY A 125 -10.54 -5.74 -10.61
N LYS A 126 -9.90 -6.03 -11.75
CA LYS A 126 -9.55 -7.40 -12.13
C LYS A 126 -8.28 -7.86 -11.42
N THR A 127 -8.17 -9.16 -11.22
CA THR A 127 -6.93 -9.80 -10.75
C THR A 127 -6.15 -10.34 -11.94
N MET A 128 -4.87 -9.98 -12.06
CA MET A 128 -3.94 -10.51 -13.06
C MET A 128 -2.69 -11.01 -12.34
N ASN A 129 -2.35 -12.29 -12.50
CA ASN A 129 -1.23 -12.94 -11.81
C ASN A 129 -1.21 -12.68 -10.29
N GLY A 130 -2.37 -12.71 -9.63
CA GLY A 130 -2.49 -12.48 -8.19
C GLY A 130 -2.38 -11.02 -7.74
N VAL A 131 -2.37 -10.05 -8.67
CA VAL A 131 -2.38 -8.61 -8.36
C VAL A 131 -3.72 -8.01 -8.77
N ILE A 132 -4.39 -7.32 -7.85
CA ILE A 132 -5.58 -6.51 -8.15
C ILE A 132 -5.11 -5.28 -8.92
N ILE A 133 -5.68 -5.07 -10.10
CA ILE A 133 -5.35 -3.94 -10.96
C ILE A 133 -6.07 -2.69 -10.46
N THR A 134 -5.30 -1.64 -10.18
CA THR A 134 -5.78 -0.34 -9.73
C THR A 134 -5.32 0.75 -10.69
N GLU A 135 -5.99 1.90 -10.69
CA GLU A 135 -5.59 3.01 -11.56
C GLU A 135 -4.19 3.54 -11.19
N SER A 136 -3.89 3.70 -9.91
CA SER A 136 -2.58 4.14 -9.43
C SER A 136 -1.47 3.16 -9.83
N GLY A 137 -1.72 1.85 -9.70
CA GLY A 137 -0.77 0.81 -10.14
C GLY A 137 -0.50 0.88 -11.64
N ILE A 138 -1.53 1.15 -12.45
CA ILE A 138 -1.40 1.34 -13.90
C ILE A 138 -0.53 2.56 -14.22
N LEU A 139 -0.74 3.70 -13.54
CA LEU A 139 0.03 4.92 -13.77
C LEU A 139 1.50 4.74 -13.37
N ALA A 140 1.78 4.10 -12.23
CA ALA A 140 3.14 3.80 -11.81
C ALA A 140 3.83 2.84 -12.79
N ALA A 141 3.17 1.75 -13.21
CA ALA A 141 3.74 0.83 -14.19
C ALA A 141 4.00 1.51 -15.55
N ALA A 142 3.18 2.51 -15.91
CA ALA A 142 3.37 3.29 -17.13
C ALA A 142 4.52 4.29 -17.02
N HIS A 143 4.82 4.79 -15.82
CA HIS A 143 6.04 5.54 -15.53
C HIS A 143 7.28 4.67 -15.73
N LEU A 144 7.30 3.46 -15.15
CA LEU A 144 8.41 2.51 -15.27
C LEU A 144 8.68 2.08 -16.73
N SER A 145 7.64 1.60 -17.41
CA SER A 145 7.79 0.79 -18.64
C SER A 145 7.22 1.46 -19.88
N GLY A 146 6.62 2.64 -19.74
CA GLY A 146 5.84 3.30 -20.77
C GLY A 146 4.43 2.70 -20.95
N ALA A 147 3.47 3.55 -21.31
CA ALA A 147 2.08 3.16 -21.51
C ALA A 147 1.86 2.08 -22.59
N GLY A 148 2.77 1.98 -23.58
CA GLY A 148 2.72 0.94 -24.59
C GLY A 148 2.88 -0.48 -24.03
N ASN A 149 3.84 -0.67 -23.13
CA ASN A 149 4.09 -1.97 -22.49
C ASN A 149 2.99 -2.31 -21.48
N VAL A 150 2.49 -1.32 -20.73
CA VAL A 150 1.33 -1.52 -19.84
C VAL A 150 0.09 -1.94 -20.61
N LYS A 151 -0.17 -1.33 -21.77
CA LYS A 151 -1.29 -1.73 -22.64
C LYS A 151 -1.17 -3.19 -23.07
N LYS A 152 0.01 -3.64 -23.46
CA LYS A 152 0.30 -5.03 -23.83
C LYS A 152 0.07 -5.99 -22.66
N PHE A 153 0.59 -5.66 -21.48
CA PHE A 153 0.37 -6.43 -20.25
C PHE A 153 -1.12 -6.57 -19.93
N LEU A 154 -1.86 -5.45 -19.87
CA LEU A 154 -3.29 -5.44 -19.51
C LEU A 154 -4.15 -6.23 -20.50
N ARG A 155 -3.87 -6.12 -21.81
CA ARG A 155 -4.65 -6.81 -22.85
C ARG A 155 -4.35 -8.29 -22.96
N SER A 156 -3.17 -8.71 -22.55
CA SER A 156 -2.75 -10.12 -22.53
C SER A 156 -3.10 -10.82 -21.21
N GLY A 157 -3.85 -10.16 -20.32
CA GLY A 157 -4.18 -10.70 -19.00
C GLY A 157 -2.97 -10.90 -18.08
N GLY A 158 -1.88 -10.17 -18.33
CA GLY A 158 -0.63 -10.28 -17.58
C GLY A 158 0.36 -11.33 -18.10
N SER A 159 0.11 -11.96 -19.26
CA SER A 159 1.06 -12.92 -19.85
C SER A 159 2.25 -12.24 -20.53
N GLN A 160 2.07 -11.09 -21.17
CA GLN A 160 3.18 -10.30 -21.71
C GLN A 160 3.85 -9.50 -20.58
N ARG A 161 5.11 -9.82 -20.31
CA ARG A 161 5.89 -9.25 -19.19
C ARG A 161 6.90 -8.23 -19.68
N PHE A 162 7.22 -7.27 -18.81
CA PHE A 162 8.31 -6.31 -18.95
C PHE A 162 9.04 -6.24 -17.62
N SER A 163 10.36 -6.22 -17.68
CA SER A 163 11.24 -5.85 -16.57
C SER A 163 12.26 -4.84 -17.06
N ASP A 164 12.59 -3.85 -16.23
CA ASP A 164 13.70 -2.94 -16.49
C ASP A 164 15.06 -3.63 -16.21
N ALA A 165 16.14 -2.90 -16.44
CA ALA A 165 17.49 -3.40 -16.22
C ALA A 165 17.85 -3.63 -14.73
N TYR A 166 17.06 -3.11 -13.79
CA TYR A 166 17.23 -3.31 -12.34
C TYR A 166 16.26 -4.35 -11.76
N GLY A 167 15.48 -5.03 -12.62
CA GLY A 167 14.54 -6.08 -12.23
C GLY A 167 13.18 -5.59 -11.74
N ALA A 168 12.88 -4.29 -11.79
CA ALA A 168 11.53 -3.80 -11.58
C ALA A 168 10.62 -4.22 -12.74
N SER A 169 9.40 -4.63 -12.45
CA SER A 169 8.46 -5.13 -13.45
C SER A 169 7.13 -4.39 -13.39
N ILE A 170 6.34 -4.49 -14.48
CA ILE A 170 4.97 -3.97 -14.48
C ILE A 170 4.18 -4.56 -13.31
N GLN A 171 4.31 -5.86 -13.06
CA GLN A 171 3.56 -6.52 -11.98
C GLN A 171 3.98 -6.02 -10.59
N SER A 172 5.28 -5.78 -10.35
CA SER A 172 5.72 -5.24 -9.07
C SER A 172 5.24 -3.80 -8.87
N TYR A 173 5.20 -2.97 -9.91
CA TYR A 173 4.65 -1.60 -9.81
C TYR A 173 3.13 -1.59 -9.63
N MET A 174 2.40 -2.46 -10.33
CA MET A 174 0.96 -2.63 -10.13
C MET A 174 0.63 -2.98 -8.68
N LYS A 175 1.44 -3.87 -8.07
CA LYS A 175 1.27 -4.31 -6.68
C LYS A 175 1.67 -3.24 -5.66
N ASN A 176 2.87 -2.66 -5.81
CA ASN A 176 3.45 -1.78 -4.79
C ASN A 176 2.78 -0.39 -4.75
N PHE A 177 2.25 0.05 -5.88
CA PHE A 177 1.58 1.36 -6.01
C PHE A 177 0.07 1.23 -6.12
N ALA A 178 -0.50 0.17 -5.58
CA ALA A 178 -1.94 -0.01 -5.50
C ALA A 178 -2.61 0.92 -4.48
N ASP A 179 -3.90 1.17 -4.74
CA ASP A 179 -4.85 1.80 -3.82
C ASP A 179 -4.52 3.23 -3.39
N TYR A 180 -3.82 3.99 -4.24
CA TYR A 180 -3.74 5.45 -4.07
C TYR A 180 -4.87 6.13 -4.82
N ASP A 181 -5.51 7.12 -4.19
CA ASP A 181 -6.45 8.00 -4.86
C ASP A 181 -5.72 8.94 -5.81
N VAL A 182 -5.89 8.68 -7.11
CA VAL A 182 -5.36 9.47 -8.23
C VAL A 182 -6.48 10.11 -9.06
N SER A 183 -7.69 10.21 -8.49
CA SER A 183 -8.89 10.72 -9.17
C SER A 183 -8.74 12.19 -9.62
N ASN A 184 -7.96 12.98 -8.89
CA ASN A 184 -7.65 14.38 -9.20
C ASN A 184 -6.81 14.57 -10.47
N ILE A 185 -6.21 13.51 -11.02
CA ILE A 185 -5.48 13.57 -12.29
C ILE A 185 -6.45 13.43 -13.45
N THR A 186 -6.73 14.53 -14.15
CA THR A 186 -7.53 14.49 -15.38
C THR A 186 -6.69 14.00 -16.56
N ALA A 187 -7.23 13.06 -17.33
CA ALA A 187 -6.58 12.54 -18.53
C ALA A 187 -6.45 13.64 -19.60
N ASP A 188 -5.23 13.89 -20.08
CA ASP A 188 -4.96 14.92 -21.09
C ASP A 188 -3.88 14.44 -22.07
N ARG A 189 -4.24 14.41 -23.37
CA ARG A 189 -3.35 14.00 -24.45
C ARG A 189 -2.19 14.98 -24.67
N LYS A 190 -2.46 16.27 -24.48
CA LYS A 190 -1.58 17.39 -24.83
C LYS A 190 -0.94 18.02 -23.60
N ALA A 191 -1.03 17.38 -22.43
CA ALA A 191 -0.40 17.92 -21.23
C ALA A 191 1.07 18.22 -21.49
N THR A 192 1.44 19.47 -21.22
CA THR A 192 2.78 20.04 -21.36
C THR A 192 3.12 20.78 -20.08
N ILE A 193 4.37 21.23 -19.99
CA ILE A 193 4.88 22.14 -18.97
C ILE A 193 5.17 23.49 -19.63
#